data_AF-A0A084Q879-F1
#
_entry.id   AF-A0A084Q879-F1
#
_cell.length_a   1.000
_cell.length_b   1.000
_cell.length_c   1.000
_cell.angle_alpha   90.00
_cell.angle_beta   90.00
_cell.angle_gamma   90.00
#
_symmetry.space_group_name_H-M   'P 1'
#
loop_
_entity.id
_entity.type
_entity.pdbx_description
1 polymer ?
#
loop_
_entity_poly.entity_id
_entity_poly.type
_entity_poly.pdbx_seq_one_letter_code
_entity_poly.pdbx_strand_id
1 'polypeptide(L)'
;MPILTFALPFARQCDENWPTCTSCAKAGCPCSGPPADSDNESESAMQSGSDGLVACSNDGISGNENIRYMEGHGSSQLLSYFEYPTGSSYACVRFSSPRLHPTTAAERVASRLTAYLERESRFDISLVDYFRLLPARLGSSAALRDAVAYFCKGWSDTENASPSKCSIDPQPYGKALRSLQRALRDDEERLATETLAAVSVMYRAEVLFGGQPSLQSVTHAQGIYSLMKAKGPPNLNDDLDVCLAFEHQISVTNYLLYQDGDNLYTQQHWKDTLVQVSYDNTEISPALIDHYFFSLQIGGWPEVIRQVKYLTEEIIDPTERAFSALFLWEHFENHKMI
;
A
#
# COMPACT_ATOMS: atom_id res chain seq x y z
N MET A 1 37.09 16.23 -9.82
CA MET A 1 37.33 16.48 -8.38
C MET A 1 38.13 17.78 -8.25
N PRO A 2 37.86 18.67 -7.27
CA PRO A 2 37.34 18.43 -5.92
C PRO A 2 35.89 18.90 -5.74
N ILE A 3 35.00 18.15 -5.07
CA ILE A 3 34.74 18.02 -3.61
C ILE A 3 34.32 19.35 -2.97
N LEU A 4 33.00 19.55 -2.86
CA LEU A 4 32.39 20.51 -1.95
C LEU A 4 31.96 19.76 -0.68
N THR A 5 32.67 20.04 0.41
CA THR A 5 32.38 19.58 1.76
C THR A 5 31.27 20.47 2.33
N PHE A 6 30.08 19.91 2.55
CA PHE A 6 29.06 20.59 3.36
C PHE A 6 29.48 20.54 4.83
N ALA A 7 29.70 21.72 5.40
CA ALA A 7 30.02 21.90 6.81
C ALA A 7 28.83 21.48 7.69
N LEU A 8 29.11 20.59 8.64
CA LEU A 8 28.21 20.29 9.76
C LEU A 8 28.05 21.54 10.64
N PRO A 9 26.87 21.81 11.21
CA PRO A 9 26.69 22.91 12.15
C PRO A 9 27.58 22.67 13.38
N PHE A 10 28.37 23.69 13.71
CA PHE A 10 29.23 23.77 14.89
C PHE A 10 28.49 23.26 16.14
N ALA A 11 28.95 22.16 16.72
CA ALA A 11 28.53 21.72 18.04
C ALA A 11 28.90 22.83 19.05
N ARG A 12 27.90 23.52 19.60
CA ARG A 12 28.14 24.51 20.67
C ARG A 12 28.48 23.76 21.95
N GLN A 13 29.61 24.10 22.57
CA GLN A 13 30.01 23.55 23.86
C GLN A 13 29.00 24.01 24.93
N CYS A 14 28.37 23.04 25.60
CA CYS A 14 27.51 23.25 26.75
C CYS A 14 28.39 23.30 28.00
N ASP A 15 28.17 24.28 28.88
CA ASP A 15 28.86 24.40 30.17
C ASP A 15 28.06 23.79 31.33
N GLU A 16 27.00 23.03 31.02
CA GLU A 16 26.17 22.26 31.99
C GLU A 16 25.55 23.11 33.13
N ASN A 17 25.52 24.43 32.97
CA ASN A 17 24.80 25.31 33.88
C ASN A 17 23.28 25.20 33.61
N TRP A 18 22.55 24.57 34.52
CA TRP A 18 21.09 24.40 34.43
C TRP A 18 20.36 25.48 35.24
N PRO A 19 19.17 25.96 34.82
CA PRO A 19 18.31 25.47 33.72
C PRO A 19 18.70 25.97 32.32
N THR A 20 19.59 26.96 32.19
CA THR A 20 20.02 27.53 30.91
C THR A 20 21.54 27.73 30.89
N CYS A 21 22.22 27.05 29.97
CA CYS A 21 23.68 27.13 29.85
C CYS A 21 24.13 28.51 29.34
N THR A 22 25.37 28.93 29.64
CA THR A 22 25.85 30.29 29.33
C THR A 22 25.84 30.57 27.82
N SER A 23 26.10 29.55 27.01
CA SER A 23 26.04 29.61 25.54
C SER A 23 24.61 29.84 25.02
N CYS A 24 23.60 29.22 25.65
CA CYS A 24 22.18 29.41 25.31
C CYS A 24 21.65 30.76 25.81
N ALA A 25 22.08 31.19 27.00
CA ALA A 25 21.72 32.48 27.57
C ALA A 25 22.20 33.65 26.69
N LYS A 26 23.45 33.60 26.22
CA LYS A 26 24.00 34.61 25.30
C LYS A 26 23.32 34.61 23.93
N ALA A 27 22.80 33.47 23.50
CA ALA A 27 22.13 33.33 22.20
C ALA A 27 20.63 33.64 22.25
N GLY A 28 20.04 33.79 23.44
CA GLY A 28 18.59 34.01 23.61
C GLY A 28 17.73 32.84 23.14
N CYS A 29 18.26 31.61 23.13
CA CYS A 29 17.54 30.41 22.70
C CYS A 29 17.23 29.51 23.91
N PRO A 30 16.12 28.75 23.88
CA PRO A 30 15.80 27.77 24.92
C PRO A 30 16.87 26.68 24.99
N CYS A 31 17.30 26.34 26.21
CA CYS A 31 18.31 25.32 26.46
C CYS A 31 17.66 23.93 26.49
N SER A 32 18.30 22.94 25.87
CA SER A 32 17.76 21.57 25.78
C SER A 32 17.73 20.80 27.11
N GLY A 33 18.25 21.40 28.19
CA GLY A 33 18.34 20.75 29.50
C GLY A 33 19.36 19.60 29.55
N PRO A 34 19.58 19.02 30.74
CA PRO A 34 20.45 17.87 30.89
C PRO A 34 19.89 16.66 30.12
N PRO A 35 20.75 15.80 29.52
CA PRO A 35 20.30 14.53 28.96
C PRO A 35 19.64 13.69 30.06
N ALA A 36 18.47 13.12 29.77
CA ALA A 36 17.75 12.30 30.73
C ALA A 36 18.45 10.94 30.87
N ASP A 37 19.10 10.73 32.01
CA ASP A 37 19.60 9.42 32.40
C ASP A 37 18.42 8.51 32.79
N SER A 38 18.46 7.30 32.27
CA SER A 38 17.59 6.21 32.73
C SER A 38 18.17 5.69 34.04
N ASP A 39 17.50 5.98 35.16
CA ASP A 39 17.28 5.08 36.31
C ASP A 39 16.76 5.85 37.56
N ASN A 40 15.61 5.39 38.06
CA ASN A 40 14.91 5.56 39.35
C ASN A 40 15.15 6.75 40.33
N GLU A 41 14.01 7.36 40.68
CA GLU A 41 13.56 7.91 41.99
C GLU A 41 14.32 9.06 42.67
N SER A 42 13.72 10.27 42.70
CA SER A 42 12.86 10.76 43.81
C SER A 42 12.82 12.30 43.94
N GLU A 43 11.59 12.79 44.08
CA GLU A 43 11.09 14.01 44.73
C GLU A 43 11.57 15.45 44.37
N SER A 44 10.56 16.19 43.90
CA SER A 44 10.10 17.52 44.37
C SER A 44 10.65 18.80 43.72
N ALA A 45 9.84 19.37 42.83
CA ALA A 45 9.52 20.81 42.85
C ALA A 45 8.17 21.08 42.15
N MET A 46 7.34 21.85 42.83
CA MET A 46 5.96 22.22 42.53
C MET A 46 5.79 23.24 41.38
N GLN A 47 4.54 23.31 40.91
CA GLN A 47 3.83 24.45 40.24
C GLN A 47 4.16 24.68 38.76
N SER A 48 3.23 24.94 37.83
CA SER A 48 1.80 25.30 37.86
C SER A 48 1.27 25.16 36.42
N GLY A 49 -0.01 24.87 36.21
CA GLY A 49 -0.64 24.96 34.89
C GLY A 49 -1.81 24.00 34.69
N SER A 50 -3.01 24.50 34.97
CA SER A 50 -4.31 23.93 34.67
C SER A 50 -4.48 23.53 33.19
N ASP A 51 -5.15 22.40 32.92
CA ASP A 51 -6.42 22.39 32.19
C ASP A 51 -7.05 20.98 32.22
N GLY A 52 -8.36 20.96 32.46
CA GLY A 52 -9.06 19.82 33.03
C GLY A 52 -9.49 18.70 32.07
N LEU A 53 -9.63 17.50 32.64
CA LEU A 53 -10.46 16.43 32.09
C LEU A 53 -11.23 15.77 33.24
N VAL A 54 -12.49 15.50 32.93
CA VAL A 54 -13.60 15.09 33.80
C VAL A 54 -13.32 13.73 34.46
N ALA A 55 -13.39 13.68 35.79
CA ALA A 55 -13.45 12.43 36.53
C ALA A 55 -14.89 11.89 36.50
N CYS A 56 -15.09 10.73 35.86
CA CYS A 56 -16.29 9.94 36.10
C CYS A 56 -16.07 9.09 37.36
N SER A 57 -16.95 9.28 38.33
CA SER A 57 -16.94 8.63 39.64
C SER A 57 -17.02 7.11 39.55
N ASN A 58 -16.14 6.42 40.29
CA ASN A 58 -16.26 5.00 40.61
C ASN A 58 -17.27 4.83 41.75
N ASP A 59 -18.47 4.32 41.44
CA ASP A 59 -19.29 3.63 42.44
C ASP A 59 -18.99 2.13 42.38
N GLY A 60 -18.51 1.60 43.50
CA GLY A 60 -17.93 0.27 43.60
C GLY A 60 -18.94 -0.87 43.51
N ILE A 61 -18.54 -1.95 42.84
CA ILE A 61 -19.09 -3.28 43.08
C ILE A 61 -17.90 -4.26 43.13
N SER A 62 -17.70 -4.83 44.31
CA SER A 62 -16.75 -5.89 44.60
C SER A 62 -17.21 -7.20 43.94
N GLY A 63 -16.40 -7.78 43.05
CA GLY A 63 -16.63 -9.09 42.46
C GLY A 63 -15.34 -9.64 41.85
N ASN A 64 -14.90 -10.81 42.32
CA ASN A 64 -13.68 -11.53 41.92
C ASN A 64 -13.41 -11.52 40.40
N GLU A 65 -12.34 -10.85 39.97
CA GLU A 65 -11.88 -10.86 38.57
C GLU A 65 -10.82 -11.95 38.35
N ASN A 66 -11.17 -12.96 37.54
CA ASN A 66 -10.19 -13.86 36.92
C ASN A 66 -9.58 -13.14 35.71
N ILE A 67 -8.55 -12.32 35.94
CA ILE A 67 -7.80 -11.64 34.89
C ILE A 67 -6.99 -12.69 34.12
N ARG A 68 -7.38 -12.98 32.88
CA ARG A 68 -6.55 -13.73 31.92
C ARG A 68 -5.76 -12.75 31.06
N TYR A 69 -4.45 -12.70 31.27
CA TYR A 69 -3.54 -11.97 30.39
C TYR A 69 -3.36 -12.78 29.09
N MET A 70 -3.67 -12.17 27.95
CA MET A 70 -3.19 -12.63 26.65
C MET A 70 -2.11 -11.66 26.16
N GLU A 71 -0.91 -12.17 25.92
CA GLU A 71 0.20 -11.40 25.36
C GLU A 71 -0.06 -11.13 23.87
N GLY A 72 -0.34 -9.87 23.54
CA GLY A 72 -0.42 -9.38 22.17
C GLY A 72 0.90 -8.76 21.73
N HIS A 73 1.50 -9.28 20.66
CA HIS A 73 2.61 -8.63 19.96
C HIS A 73 2.06 -7.55 19.01
N GLY A 74 2.05 -6.29 19.44
CA GLY A 74 1.67 -5.14 18.62
C GLY A 74 1.53 -3.84 19.44
N SER A 75 1.52 -2.69 18.78
CA SER A 75 1.45 -1.29 19.33
C SER A 75 0.23 -0.99 20.25
N SER A 76 -0.56 -2.00 20.56
CA SER A 76 -1.83 -1.95 21.29
C SER A 76 -1.72 -2.85 22.51
N GLN A 77 -1.86 -2.29 23.70
CA GLN A 77 -1.86 -3.06 24.95
C GLN A 77 -3.30 -3.21 25.45
N LEU A 78 -3.80 -4.44 25.57
CA LEU A 78 -5.08 -4.70 26.22
C LEU A 78 -4.94 -4.36 27.72
N LEU A 79 -5.66 -3.35 28.18
CA LEU A 79 -5.64 -2.88 29.57
C LEU A 79 -6.63 -3.67 30.43
N SER A 80 -7.83 -3.89 29.90
CA SER A 80 -8.87 -4.67 30.58
C SER A 80 -9.81 -5.30 29.57
N TYR A 81 -10.37 -6.44 29.94
CA TYR A 81 -11.39 -7.14 29.19
C TYR A 81 -12.42 -7.66 30.18
N PHE A 82 -13.70 -7.48 29.87
CA PHE A 82 -14.79 -7.93 30.72
C PHE A 82 -15.93 -8.46 29.87
N GLU A 83 -16.54 -9.55 30.32
CA GLU A 83 -17.61 -10.24 29.63
C GLU A 83 -18.83 -10.27 30.55
N TYR A 84 -19.93 -9.69 30.08
CA TYR A 84 -21.21 -9.67 30.79
C TYR A 84 -21.89 -11.04 30.70
N PRO A 85 -22.64 -11.46 31.73
CA PRO A 85 -23.42 -12.71 31.71
C PRO A 85 -24.42 -12.82 30.56
N THR A 86 -24.78 -11.68 29.95
CA THR A 86 -25.68 -11.56 28.80
C THR A 86 -24.99 -11.86 27.46
N GLY A 87 -23.69 -12.20 27.45
CA GLY A 87 -22.93 -12.55 26.24
C GLY A 87 -22.30 -11.35 25.50
N SER A 88 -22.38 -10.15 26.06
CA SER A 88 -21.69 -8.97 25.56
C SER A 88 -20.35 -8.78 26.26
N SER A 89 -19.33 -8.26 25.58
CA SER A 89 -18.02 -7.98 26.20
C SER A 89 -17.53 -6.57 25.91
N TYR A 90 -16.76 -5.97 26.82
CA TYR A 90 -16.01 -4.74 26.56
C TYR A 90 -14.51 -4.96 26.75
N ALA A 91 -13.71 -4.32 25.89
CA ALA A 91 -12.26 -4.33 25.96
C ALA A 91 -11.74 -2.89 26.01
N CYS A 92 -10.93 -2.55 27.00
CA CYS A 92 -10.16 -1.32 27.03
C CYS A 92 -8.77 -1.59 26.46
N VAL A 93 -8.43 -0.92 25.36
CA VAL A 93 -7.13 -1.08 24.72
C VAL A 93 -6.40 0.25 24.76
N ARG A 94 -5.15 0.24 25.24
CA ARG A 94 -4.25 1.38 25.13
C ARG A 94 -3.62 1.35 23.75
N PHE A 95 -3.90 2.37 22.96
CA PHE A 95 -3.10 2.67 21.79
C PHE A 95 -1.89 3.49 22.23
N SER A 96 -0.71 3.14 21.72
CA SER A 96 0.45 4.00 21.83
C SER A 96 0.12 5.36 21.17
N SER A 97 0.37 6.48 21.84
CA SER A 97 0.19 7.80 21.23
C SER A 97 0.96 7.88 19.90
N PRO A 98 0.38 8.45 18.83
CA PRO A 98 1.08 8.63 17.57
C PRO A 98 2.40 9.37 17.83
N ARG A 99 3.53 8.77 17.44
CA ARG A 99 4.83 9.43 17.60
C ARG A 99 4.83 10.66 16.70
N LEU A 100 5.19 11.82 17.27
CA LEU A 100 5.24 13.12 16.56
C LEU A 100 6.17 13.11 15.33
N HIS A 101 7.11 12.17 15.24
CA HIS A 101 8.08 12.08 14.15
C HIS A 101 8.14 10.65 13.59
N PRO A 102 8.22 10.48 12.26
CA PRO A 102 8.41 9.18 11.64
C PRO A 102 9.83 8.66 11.95
N THR A 103 9.92 7.77 12.93
CA THR A 103 11.17 7.19 13.43
C THR A 103 11.60 5.97 12.63
N THR A 104 10.65 5.20 12.09
CA THR A 104 10.97 4.00 11.31
C THR A 104 11.15 4.31 9.83
N ALA A 105 11.82 3.41 9.10
CA ALA A 105 11.92 3.52 7.64
C ALA A 105 10.54 3.42 6.98
N ALA A 106 9.63 2.60 7.52
CA ALA A 106 8.27 2.45 7.03
C ALA A 106 7.47 3.75 7.21
N GLU A 107 7.51 4.35 8.40
CA GLU A 107 6.82 5.62 8.70
C GLU A 107 7.30 6.76 7.80
N ARG A 108 8.61 6.85 7.52
CA ARG A 108 9.16 7.88 6.63
C ARG A 108 8.70 7.71 5.18
N VAL A 109 8.61 6.47 4.69
CA VAL A 109 8.12 6.19 3.34
C VAL A 109 6.61 6.41 3.26
N ALA A 110 5.85 5.97 4.26
CA ALA A 110 4.41 6.19 4.39
C ALA A 110 4.09 7.69 4.37
N SER A 111 4.74 8.48 5.22
CA SER A 111 4.55 9.93 5.28
C SER A 111 4.83 10.61 3.94
N ARG A 112 5.90 10.22 3.22
CA ARG A 112 6.19 10.72 1.88
C ARG A 112 5.08 10.36 0.88
N LEU A 113 4.61 9.12 0.91
CA LEU A 113 3.55 8.68 0.01
C LEU A 113 2.25 9.46 0.27
N THR A 114 1.82 9.54 1.53
CA THR A 114 0.63 10.29 1.93
C THR A 114 0.71 11.75 1.49
N ALA A 115 1.86 12.40 1.67
CA ALA A 115 2.07 13.77 1.21
C ALA A 115 1.93 13.93 -0.31
N TYR A 116 2.22 12.91 -1.12
CA TYR A 116 1.95 12.95 -2.57
C TYR A 116 0.48 12.69 -2.88
N LEU A 117 -0.18 11.81 -2.14
CA LEU A 117 -1.60 11.49 -2.33
C LEU A 117 -2.53 12.65 -1.97
N GLU A 118 -2.13 13.49 -1.01
CA GLU A 118 -2.91 14.67 -0.57
C GLU A 118 -2.69 15.90 -1.46
N ARG A 119 -1.66 15.92 -2.30
CA ARG A 119 -1.39 17.02 -3.21
C ARG A 119 -2.17 16.84 -4.50
N GLU A 120 -2.75 17.92 -5.02
CA GLU A 120 -3.23 17.95 -6.41
C GLU A 120 -2.05 17.64 -7.35
N SER A 121 -2.13 16.51 -8.03
CA SER A 121 -1.07 16.00 -8.89
C SER A 121 -1.42 16.17 -10.36
N ARG A 122 -0.39 16.21 -11.20
CA ARG A 122 -0.52 16.06 -12.66
C ARG A 122 -0.97 14.66 -13.08
N PHE A 123 -0.85 13.68 -12.20
CA PHE A 123 -1.30 12.32 -12.40
C PHE A 123 -2.65 12.15 -11.72
N ASP A 124 -3.63 11.60 -12.42
CA ASP A 124 -4.93 11.30 -11.82
C ASP A 124 -4.79 10.08 -10.89
N ILE A 125 -4.50 10.36 -9.62
CA ILE A 125 -4.31 9.36 -8.56
C ILE A 125 -5.61 8.59 -8.27
N SER A 126 -6.78 9.11 -8.69
CA SER A 126 -8.05 8.40 -8.54
C SER A 126 -8.07 7.06 -9.27
N LEU A 127 -7.20 6.87 -10.28
CA LEU A 127 -7.02 5.62 -11.02
C LEU A 127 -6.04 4.65 -10.34
N VAL A 128 -5.60 4.94 -9.11
CA VAL A 128 -4.60 4.14 -8.39
C VAL A 128 -4.95 4.04 -6.90
N ASP A 129 -6.24 3.83 -6.60
CA ASP A 129 -6.82 3.91 -5.26
C ASP A 129 -6.15 2.99 -4.23
N TYR A 130 -5.56 1.87 -4.66
CA TYR A 130 -4.84 0.95 -3.80
C TYR A 130 -3.63 1.61 -3.09
N PHE A 131 -3.09 2.72 -3.62
CA PHE A 131 -1.99 3.46 -2.97
C PHE A 131 -2.37 3.99 -1.59
N ARG A 132 -3.66 4.26 -1.33
CA ARG A 132 -4.14 4.72 -0.02
C ARG A 132 -4.05 3.63 1.06
N LEU A 133 -4.03 2.37 0.65
CA LEU A 133 -3.95 1.20 1.54
C LEU A 133 -2.51 0.82 1.88
N LEU A 134 -1.53 1.26 1.08
CA LEU A 134 -0.13 0.88 1.23
C LEU A 134 0.54 1.37 2.53
N PRO A 135 0.31 2.61 3.03
CA PRO A 135 0.97 3.12 4.24
C PRO A 135 0.87 2.17 5.44
N ALA A 136 -0.29 1.55 5.65
CA ALA A 136 -0.54 0.63 6.75
C ALA A 136 0.22 -0.71 6.62
N ARG A 137 0.65 -1.08 5.41
CA ARG A 137 1.32 -2.36 5.09
C ARG A 137 2.85 -2.21 4.96
N LEU A 138 3.41 -1.00 5.00
CA LEU A 138 4.86 -0.81 4.81
C LEU A 138 5.71 -1.36 5.97
N GLY A 139 5.10 -1.57 7.14
CA GLY A 139 5.74 -2.15 8.30
C GLY A 139 5.94 -3.67 8.19
N SER A 140 5.00 -4.37 7.54
CA SER A 140 5.01 -5.83 7.41
C SER A 140 5.90 -6.33 6.28
N SER A 141 6.13 -5.54 5.22
CA SER A 141 6.89 -5.98 4.04
C SER A 141 8.02 -5.04 3.65
N ALA A 142 9.24 -5.58 3.64
CA ALA A 142 10.41 -4.87 3.14
C ALA A 142 10.36 -4.66 1.62
N ALA A 143 9.81 -5.62 0.87
CA ALA A 143 9.64 -5.53 -0.58
C ALA A 143 8.69 -4.37 -0.93
N LEU A 144 7.53 -4.31 -0.29
CA LEU A 144 6.56 -3.23 -0.53
C LEU A 144 7.14 -1.87 -0.14
N ARG A 145 7.76 -1.76 1.03
CA ARG A 145 8.40 -0.51 1.49
C ARG A 145 9.45 0.01 0.51
N ASP A 146 10.33 -0.87 0.01
CA ASP A 146 11.36 -0.46 -0.93
C ASP A 146 10.79 -0.11 -2.31
N ALA A 147 9.73 -0.79 -2.77
CA ALA A 147 9.02 -0.46 -4.00
C ALA A 147 8.32 0.91 -3.91
N VAL A 148 7.65 1.21 -2.80
CA VAL A 148 7.02 2.54 -2.57
C VAL A 148 8.09 3.62 -2.45
N ALA A 149 9.21 3.36 -1.79
CA ALA A 149 10.32 4.31 -1.72
C ALA A 149 10.89 4.64 -3.11
N TYR A 150 10.99 3.64 -3.99
CA TYR A 150 11.36 3.79 -5.39
C TYR A 150 10.34 4.66 -6.15
N PHE A 151 9.05 4.36 -6.03
CA PHE A 151 7.97 5.14 -6.65
C PHE A 151 8.01 6.61 -6.22
N CYS A 152 8.08 6.89 -4.92
CA CYS A 152 8.16 8.25 -4.38
C CYS A 152 9.42 8.99 -4.85
N LYS A 153 10.51 8.29 -5.16
CA LYS A 153 11.71 8.91 -5.74
C LYS A 153 11.46 9.30 -7.20
N GLY A 154 10.89 8.39 -7.99
CA GLY A 154 10.48 8.67 -9.37
C GLY A 154 9.55 9.87 -9.46
N TRP A 155 8.53 9.91 -8.61
CA TRP A 155 7.60 11.03 -8.51
C TRP A 155 8.30 12.37 -8.24
N SER A 156 9.15 12.40 -7.21
CA SER A 156 9.91 13.61 -6.87
C SER A 156 10.83 14.05 -8.00
N ASP A 157 11.44 13.11 -8.71
CA ASP A 157 12.33 13.41 -9.82
C ASP A 157 11.54 14.00 -10.99
N THR A 158 10.36 13.49 -11.30
CA THR A 158 9.49 14.03 -12.37
C THR A 158 8.91 15.40 -12.03
N GLU A 159 8.62 15.69 -10.75
CA GLU A 159 8.21 17.05 -10.33
C GLU A 159 9.36 18.06 -10.47
N ASN A 160 10.59 17.64 -10.17
CA ASN A 160 11.76 18.53 -10.16
C ASN A 160 12.52 18.58 -11.49
N ALA A 161 12.26 17.66 -12.43
CA ALA A 161 12.98 17.58 -13.70
C ALA A 161 12.54 18.66 -14.69
N SER A 162 13.52 19.28 -15.35
CA SER A 162 13.29 19.97 -16.62
C SER A 162 12.95 18.93 -17.72
N PRO A 163 12.16 19.29 -18.76
CA PRO A 163 11.64 18.34 -19.76
C PRO A 163 12.67 17.45 -20.47
N SER A 164 13.95 17.79 -20.41
CA SER A 164 15.05 17.14 -21.13
C SER A 164 15.90 16.15 -20.31
N LYS A 165 15.60 15.90 -19.02
CA LYS A 165 16.40 15.01 -18.15
C LYS A 165 15.56 14.14 -17.20
N CYS A 166 14.54 13.45 -17.71
CA CYS A 166 13.87 12.42 -16.89
C CYS A 166 14.56 11.08 -17.10
N SER A 167 15.55 10.75 -16.24
CA SER A 167 16.07 9.39 -16.12
C SER A 167 15.87 8.94 -14.68
N ILE A 168 15.09 7.88 -14.49
CA ILE A 168 14.85 7.28 -13.18
C ILE A 168 16.19 6.82 -12.59
N ASP A 169 16.46 7.16 -11.33
CA ASP A 169 17.66 6.73 -10.63
C ASP A 169 17.73 5.19 -10.53
N PRO A 170 18.79 4.53 -11.04
CA PRO A 170 18.88 3.08 -11.05
C PRO A 170 19.08 2.48 -9.65
N GLN A 171 19.58 3.26 -8.68
CA GLN A 171 19.89 2.73 -7.35
C GLN A 171 18.64 2.34 -6.54
N PRO A 172 17.61 3.22 -6.42
CA PRO A 172 16.32 2.86 -5.82
C PRO A 172 15.64 1.67 -6.49
N TYR A 173 15.65 1.62 -7.83
CA TYR A 173 15.10 0.49 -8.59
C TYR A 173 15.81 -0.82 -8.24
N GLY A 174 17.14 -0.84 -8.28
CA GLY A 174 17.92 -2.04 -7.95
C GLY A 174 17.71 -2.51 -6.51
N LYS A 175 17.45 -1.58 -5.57
CA LYS A 175 17.11 -1.93 -4.19
C LYS A 175 15.73 -2.60 -4.12
N ALA A 176 14.70 -1.97 -4.70
CA ALA A 176 13.35 -2.51 -4.74
C ALA A 176 13.32 -3.90 -5.37
N LEU A 177 14.01 -4.08 -6.51
CA LEU A 177 14.10 -5.36 -7.20
C LEU A 177 14.73 -6.46 -6.34
N ARG A 178 15.81 -6.16 -5.61
CA ARG A 178 16.44 -7.15 -4.70
C ARG A 178 15.55 -7.53 -3.53
N SER A 179 14.80 -6.57 -2.99
CA SER A 179 13.85 -6.83 -1.90
C SER A 179 12.66 -7.66 -2.39
N LEU A 180 12.13 -7.37 -3.57
CA LEU A 180 11.10 -8.19 -4.22
C LEU A 180 11.60 -9.61 -4.51
N GLN A 181 12.80 -9.76 -5.08
CA GLN A 181 13.40 -11.07 -5.34
C GLN A 181 13.61 -11.89 -4.06
N ARG A 182 13.83 -11.24 -2.91
CA ARG A 182 13.90 -11.93 -1.61
C ARG A 182 12.53 -12.43 -1.19
N ALA A 183 11.50 -11.58 -1.24
CA ALA A 183 10.13 -11.96 -0.92
C ALA A 183 9.63 -13.12 -1.80
N LEU A 184 9.94 -13.12 -3.10
CA LEU A 184 9.57 -14.20 -4.02
C LEU A 184 10.24 -15.55 -3.73
N ARG A 185 11.35 -15.56 -2.98
CA ARG A 185 12.07 -16.78 -2.57
C ARG A 185 11.66 -17.29 -1.20
N ASP A 186 10.93 -16.48 -0.44
CA ASP A 186 10.40 -16.83 0.86
C ASP A 186 9.00 -17.43 0.69
N ASP A 187 8.76 -18.62 1.26
CA ASP A 187 7.50 -19.33 1.00
C ASP A 187 6.27 -18.64 1.60
N GLU A 188 6.44 -17.90 2.70
CA GLU A 188 5.36 -17.15 3.36
C GLU A 188 5.10 -15.83 2.64
N GLU A 189 6.16 -15.11 2.25
CA GLU A 189 6.00 -13.82 1.56
C GLU A 189 5.65 -13.97 0.07
N ARG A 190 6.01 -15.09 -0.60
CA ARG A 190 5.91 -15.22 -2.07
C ARG A 190 4.53 -14.87 -2.63
N LEU A 191 3.47 -15.32 -1.96
CA LEU A 191 2.07 -15.11 -2.38
C LEU A 191 1.33 -14.11 -1.48
N ALA A 192 2.05 -13.40 -0.61
CA ALA A 192 1.47 -12.36 0.23
C ALA A 192 0.95 -11.20 -0.63
N THR A 193 -0.13 -10.55 -0.17
CA THR A 193 -0.71 -9.37 -0.82
C THR A 193 0.33 -8.26 -0.98
N GLU A 194 1.23 -8.08 -0.01
CA GLU A 194 2.31 -7.09 -0.07
C GLU A 194 3.33 -7.38 -1.16
N THR A 195 3.58 -8.64 -1.51
CA THR A 195 4.49 -9.01 -2.59
C THR A 195 3.88 -8.71 -3.95
N LEU A 196 2.58 -8.99 -4.12
CA LEU A 196 1.84 -8.54 -5.29
C LEU A 196 1.88 -7.01 -5.37
N ALA A 197 1.51 -6.31 -4.30
CA ALA A 197 1.55 -4.85 -4.24
C ALA A 197 2.94 -4.27 -4.58
N ALA A 198 4.02 -4.91 -4.14
CA ALA A 198 5.38 -4.47 -4.43
C ALA A 198 5.69 -4.51 -5.94
N VAL A 199 5.36 -5.61 -6.64
CA VAL A 199 5.54 -5.67 -8.09
C VAL A 199 4.60 -4.71 -8.83
N SER A 200 3.37 -4.51 -8.33
CA SER A 200 2.40 -3.55 -8.86
C SER A 200 2.91 -2.11 -8.82
N VAL A 201 3.50 -1.71 -7.68
CA VAL A 201 4.09 -0.37 -7.52
C VAL A 201 5.30 -0.19 -8.43
N MET A 202 6.15 -1.21 -8.59
CA MET A 202 7.27 -1.15 -9.53
C MET A 202 6.80 -1.02 -10.99
N TYR A 203 5.81 -1.81 -11.40
CA TYR A 203 5.15 -1.69 -12.70
C TYR A 203 4.56 -0.28 -12.92
N ARG A 204 3.86 0.26 -11.93
CA ARG A 204 3.24 1.59 -12.02
C ARG A 204 4.29 2.70 -12.17
N ALA A 205 5.39 2.61 -11.43
CA ALA A 205 6.50 3.55 -11.57
C ALA A 205 7.08 3.55 -13.00
N GLU A 206 7.17 2.40 -13.63
CA GLU A 206 7.65 2.29 -15.02
C GLU A 206 6.65 2.88 -16.01
N VAL A 207 5.35 2.63 -15.82
CA VAL A 207 4.31 3.21 -16.69
C VAL A 207 4.27 4.73 -16.58
N LEU A 208 4.37 5.29 -15.37
CA LEU A 208 4.24 6.73 -15.14
C LEU A 208 5.52 7.51 -15.42
N PHE A 209 6.69 6.93 -15.12
CA PHE A 209 7.97 7.64 -15.17
C PHE A 209 8.92 7.12 -16.27
N GLY A 210 8.64 5.94 -16.86
CA GLY A 210 9.54 5.25 -17.79
C GLY A 210 9.57 5.80 -19.22
N GLY A 211 8.74 6.78 -19.55
CA GLY A 211 8.72 7.49 -20.84
C GLY A 211 8.21 6.66 -22.02
N GLN A 212 8.78 5.49 -22.29
CA GLN A 212 8.33 4.54 -23.32
C GLN A 212 8.08 3.15 -22.71
N PRO A 213 7.17 2.35 -23.30
CA PRO A 213 7.01 0.96 -22.92
C PRO A 213 8.35 0.24 -22.99
N SER A 214 8.81 -0.27 -21.85
CA SER A 214 10.12 -0.89 -21.71
C SER A 214 9.97 -2.40 -21.55
N LEU A 215 11.04 -3.15 -21.83
CA LEU A 215 11.05 -4.59 -21.58
C LEU A 215 10.74 -4.91 -20.10
N GLN A 216 11.09 -3.99 -19.19
CA GLN A 216 10.82 -4.12 -17.77
C GLN A 216 9.32 -4.09 -17.46
N SER A 217 8.53 -3.19 -18.05
CA SER A 217 7.10 -3.12 -17.78
C SER A 217 6.35 -4.37 -18.27
N VAL A 218 6.78 -4.96 -19.39
CA VAL A 218 6.28 -6.26 -19.87
C VAL A 218 6.66 -7.38 -18.90
N THR A 219 7.90 -7.39 -18.42
CA THR A 219 8.40 -8.39 -17.45
C THR A 219 7.62 -8.32 -16.13
N HIS A 220 7.33 -7.11 -15.64
CA HIS A 220 6.52 -6.92 -14.43
C HIS A 220 5.07 -7.32 -14.65
N ALA A 221 4.46 -7.00 -15.80
CA ALA A 221 3.12 -7.47 -16.13
C ALA A 221 3.04 -9.01 -16.16
N GLN A 222 4.05 -9.68 -16.73
CA GLN A 222 4.17 -11.14 -16.68
C GLN A 222 4.31 -11.65 -15.25
N GLY A 223 5.11 -10.99 -14.41
CA GLY A 223 5.29 -11.33 -13.00
C GLY A 223 3.98 -11.21 -12.21
N ILE A 224 3.24 -10.11 -12.42
CA ILE A 224 1.90 -9.89 -11.85
C ILE A 224 0.95 -11.01 -12.27
N TYR A 225 0.86 -11.31 -13.56
CA TYR A 225 0.02 -12.41 -14.06
C TYR A 225 0.37 -13.74 -13.39
N SER A 226 1.66 -14.05 -13.29
CA SER A 226 2.13 -15.31 -12.69
C SER A 226 1.78 -15.42 -11.20
N LEU A 227 1.94 -14.32 -10.45
CA LEU A 227 1.56 -14.26 -9.04
C LEU A 227 0.05 -14.38 -8.85
N MET A 228 -0.75 -13.65 -9.63
CA MET A 228 -2.20 -13.74 -9.58
C MET A 228 -2.69 -15.15 -9.92
N LYS A 229 -2.13 -15.78 -10.97
CA LYS A 229 -2.44 -17.15 -11.36
C LYS A 229 -2.13 -18.16 -10.23
N ALA A 230 -1.01 -17.98 -9.53
CA ALA A 230 -0.60 -18.87 -8.45
C ALA A 230 -1.40 -18.64 -7.14
N LYS A 231 -1.73 -17.38 -6.83
CA LYS A 231 -2.48 -16.99 -5.63
C LYS A 231 -3.97 -17.30 -5.74
N GLY A 232 -4.54 -17.19 -6.94
CA GLY A 232 -5.98 -17.31 -7.16
C GLY A 232 -6.75 -16.00 -6.94
N PRO A 233 -8.09 -16.04 -6.90
CA PRO A 233 -8.95 -14.87 -6.70
C PRO A 233 -8.60 -14.11 -5.42
N PRO A 234 -8.92 -12.80 -5.33
CA PRO A 234 -8.58 -11.99 -4.17
C PRO A 234 -9.28 -12.50 -2.90
N ASN A 235 -8.62 -12.33 -1.75
CA ASN A 235 -9.26 -12.48 -0.45
C ASN A 235 -10.19 -11.29 -0.21
N LEU A 236 -11.50 -11.54 -0.13
CA LEU A 236 -12.52 -10.51 0.06
C LEU A 236 -12.43 -9.77 1.41
N ASN A 237 -11.67 -10.30 2.37
CA ASN A 237 -11.42 -9.64 3.66
C ASN A 237 -10.16 -8.74 3.65
N ASP A 238 -9.48 -8.62 2.51
CA ASP A 238 -8.29 -7.77 2.35
C ASP A 238 -8.51 -6.77 1.20
N ASP A 239 -8.90 -5.55 1.55
CA ASP A 239 -9.20 -4.47 0.59
C ASP A 239 -8.05 -4.23 -0.39
N LEU A 240 -6.79 -4.42 0.04
CA LEU A 240 -5.64 -4.24 -0.84
C LEU A 240 -5.61 -5.33 -1.91
N ASP A 241 -5.90 -6.58 -1.54
CA ASP A 241 -5.92 -7.71 -2.47
C ASP A 241 -7.04 -7.54 -3.50
N VAL A 242 -8.22 -7.11 -3.05
CA VAL A 242 -9.35 -6.75 -3.92
C VAL A 242 -8.98 -5.63 -4.88
N CYS A 243 -8.45 -4.51 -4.37
CA CYS A 243 -8.04 -3.38 -5.22
C CYS A 243 -7.02 -3.81 -6.28
N LEU A 244 -6.02 -4.61 -5.91
CA LEU A 244 -4.99 -5.09 -6.84
C LEU A 244 -5.55 -6.00 -7.92
N ALA A 245 -6.53 -6.85 -7.59
CA ALA A 245 -7.17 -7.72 -8.58
C ALA A 245 -7.88 -6.93 -9.67
N PHE A 246 -8.56 -5.83 -9.33
CA PHE A 246 -9.19 -4.95 -10.32
C PHE A 246 -8.17 -4.08 -11.06
N GLU A 247 -7.21 -3.47 -10.35
CA GLU A 247 -6.18 -2.61 -10.93
C GLU A 247 -5.41 -3.32 -12.06
N HIS A 248 -5.13 -4.61 -11.89
CA HIS A 248 -4.34 -5.35 -12.85
C HIS A 248 -5.10 -5.84 -14.07
N GLN A 249 -6.41 -5.63 -14.12
CA GLN A 249 -7.23 -6.18 -15.19
C GLN A 249 -6.77 -5.69 -16.56
N ILE A 250 -6.55 -4.39 -16.74
CA ILE A 250 -6.06 -3.82 -18.00
C ILE A 250 -4.63 -4.32 -18.30
N SER A 251 -3.74 -4.32 -17.31
CA SER A 251 -2.33 -4.71 -17.50
C SER A 251 -2.17 -6.19 -17.90
N VAL A 252 -2.93 -7.08 -17.26
CA VAL A 252 -2.94 -8.52 -17.54
C VAL A 252 -3.64 -8.79 -18.88
N THR A 253 -4.76 -8.12 -19.14
CA THR A 253 -5.46 -8.15 -20.45
C THR A 253 -4.50 -7.79 -21.58
N ASN A 254 -3.76 -6.68 -21.45
CA ASN A 254 -2.78 -6.26 -22.44
C ASN A 254 -1.63 -7.25 -22.59
N TYR A 255 -1.14 -7.83 -21.49
CA TYR A 255 -0.12 -8.88 -21.56
C TYR A 255 -0.60 -10.11 -22.36
N LEU A 256 -1.83 -10.56 -22.11
CA LEU A 256 -2.46 -11.72 -22.77
C LEU A 256 -2.82 -11.48 -24.23
N LEU A 257 -2.90 -10.22 -24.70
CA LEU A 257 -3.10 -9.93 -26.13
C LEU A 257 -1.88 -10.31 -27.00
N TYR A 258 -0.70 -10.41 -26.39
CA TYR A 258 0.56 -10.68 -27.09
C TYR A 258 1.21 -12.01 -26.68
N GLN A 259 0.68 -12.68 -25.66
CA GLN A 259 1.21 -13.92 -25.12
C GLN A 259 0.08 -14.92 -24.92
N ASP A 260 0.31 -16.18 -25.29
CA ASP A 260 -0.67 -17.23 -25.07
C ASP A 260 -0.78 -17.52 -23.57
N GLY A 261 -1.99 -17.40 -23.03
CA GLY A 261 -2.27 -17.69 -21.63
C GLY A 261 -3.76 -17.67 -21.30
N ASP A 262 -4.14 -18.38 -20.24
CA ASP A 262 -5.52 -18.37 -19.76
C ASP A 262 -5.84 -17.00 -19.17
N ASN A 263 -6.92 -16.40 -19.65
CA ASN A 263 -7.45 -15.18 -19.06
C ASN A 263 -8.10 -15.49 -17.71
N LEU A 264 -7.45 -15.09 -16.62
CA LEU A 264 -7.94 -15.37 -15.26
C LEU A 264 -9.36 -14.83 -15.06
N TYR A 265 -9.65 -13.63 -15.59
CA TYR A 265 -10.94 -12.96 -15.46
C TYR A 265 -12.09 -13.64 -16.22
N THR A 266 -11.80 -14.59 -17.12
CA THR A 266 -12.86 -15.37 -17.78
C THR A 266 -13.22 -16.64 -17.02
N GLN A 267 -12.40 -17.07 -16.06
CA GLN A 267 -12.60 -18.27 -15.26
C GLN A 267 -13.75 -18.08 -14.26
N GLN A 268 -14.59 -19.09 -14.11
CA GLN A 268 -15.82 -18.98 -13.32
C GLN A 268 -15.56 -18.59 -11.86
N HIS A 269 -14.60 -19.24 -11.20
CA HIS A 269 -14.28 -18.96 -9.80
C HIS A 269 -13.68 -17.55 -9.58
N TRP A 270 -13.04 -16.95 -10.59
CA TRP A 270 -12.62 -15.54 -10.53
C TRP A 270 -13.81 -14.59 -10.69
N LYS A 271 -14.68 -14.88 -11.66
CA LYS A 271 -15.92 -14.11 -11.90
C LYS A 271 -16.79 -14.09 -10.66
N ASP A 272 -17.07 -15.26 -10.08
CA ASP A 272 -17.96 -15.40 -8.92
C ASP A 272 -17.44 -14.55 -7.74
N THR A 273 -16.13 -14.60 -7.46
CA THR A 273 -15.50 -13.80 -6.39
C THR A 273 -15.56 -12.30 -6.68
N LEU A 274 -15.20 -11.86 -7.89
CA LEU A 274 -15.16 -10.43 -8.21
C LEU A 274 -16.56 -9.80 -8.30
N VAL A 275 -17.56 -10.57 -8.72
CA VAL A 275 -18.96 -10.14 -8.73
C VAL A 275 -19.48 -9.88 -7.32
N GLN A 276 -19.08 -10.68 -6.31
CA GLN A 276 -19.46 -10.44 -4.91
C GLN A 276 -18.99 -9.07 -4.42
N VAL A 277 -17.78 -8.63 -4.79
CA VAL A 277 -17.27 -7.29 -4.45
C VAL A 277 -18.19 -6.18 -4.94
N SER A 278 -18.78 -6.34 -6.13
CA SER A 278 -19.64 -5.33 -6.75
C SER A 278 -21.01 -5.19 -6.07
N TYR A 279 -21.47 -6.22 -5.36
CA TYR A 279 -22.80 -6.25 -4.74
C TYR A 279 -22.80 -5.95 -3.23
N ASP A 280 -21.76 -6.37 -2.50
CA ASP A 280 -21.81 -6.42 -1.04
C ASP A 280 -21.05 -5.29 -0.32
N ASN A 281 -20.21 -4.51 -1.03
CA ASN A 281 -19.34 -3.52 -0.39
C ASN A 281 -19.90 -2.09 -0.44
N THR A 282 -20.67 -1.71 0.59
CA THR A 282 -21.20 -0.35 0.77
C THR A 282 -20.14 0.68 1.20
N GLU A 283 -18.93 0.25 1.55
CA GLU A 283 -17.83 1.12 1.98
C GLU A 283 -16.95 1.59 0.81
N ILE A 284 -17.11 0.98 -0.38
CA ILE A 284 -16.39 1.38 -1.58
C ILE A 284 -17.10 2.56 -2.23
N SER A 285 -16.33 3.57 -2.66
CA SER A 285 -16.93 4.74 -3.31
C SER A 285 -17.68 4.32 -4.59
N PRO A 286 -18.84 4.94 -4.91
CA PRO A 286 -19.60 4.59 -6.11
C PRO A 286 -18.77 4.64 -7.41
N ALA A 287 -17.87 5.62 -7.53
CA ALA A 287 -16.97 5.74 -8.69
C ALA A 287 -16.02 4.54 -8.84
N LEU A 288 -15.58 3.96 -7.72
CA LEU A 288 -14.71 2.78 -7.72
C LEU A 288 -15.51 1.51 -8.03
N ILE A 289 -16.77 1.43 -7.60
CA ILE A 289 -17.70 0.35 -8.00
C ILE A 289 -17.96 0.38 -9.51
N ASP A 290 -18.22 1.55 -10.08
CA ASP A 290 -18.40 1.72 -11.53
C ASP A 290 -17.14 1.28 -12.30
N HIS A 291 -15.95 1.64 -11.79
CA HIS A 291 -14.68 1.19 -12.36
C HIS A 291 -14.54 -0.34 -12.31
N TYR A 292 -14.90 -0.98 -11.20
CA TYR A 292 -14.84 -2.44 -11.06
C TYR A 292 -15.83 -3.14 -11.98
N PHE A 293 -17.04 -2.62 -12.08
CA PHE A 293 -18.05 -3.14 -12.98
C PHE A 293 -17.60 -3.03 -14.43
N PHE A 294 -17.12 -1.85 -14.85
CA PHE A 294 -16.53 -1.65 -16.17
C PHE A 294 -15.37 -2.64 -16.42
N SER A 295 -14.49 -2.79 -15.43
CA SER A 295 -13.36 -3.71 -15.50
C SER A 295 -13.86 -5.13 -15.77
N LEU A 296 -14.86 -5.65 -15.04
CA LEU A 296 -15.44 -6.97 -15.29
C LEU A 296 -15.95 -7.16 -16.73
N GLN A 297 -16.58 -6.14 -17.32
CA GLN A 297 -17.07 -6.21 -18.69
C GLN A 297 -15.92 -6.31 -19.71
N ILE A 298 -14.83 -5.54 -19.52
CA ILE A 298 -13.70 -5.57 -20.45
C ILE A 298 -12.85 -6.85 -20.33
N GLY A 299 -13.02 -7.65 -19.28
CA GLY A 299 -12.25 -8.87 -19.05
C GLY A 299 -12.33 -9.88 -20.19
N GLY A 300 -13.43 -9.94 -20.94
CA GLY A 300 -13.57 -10.84 -22.09
C GLY A 300 -12.93 -10.35 -23.39
N TRP A 301 -12.48 -9.09 -23.45
CA TRP A 301 -12.06 -8.45 -24.70
C TRP A 301 -10.84 -9.10 -25.37
N PRO A 302 -9.82 -9.60 -24.67
CA PRO A 302 -8.70 -10.28 -25.33
C PRO A 302 -9.14 -11.48 -26.15
N GLU A 303 -10.09 -12.24 -25.62
CA GLU A 303 -10.64 -13.40 -26.30
C GLU A 303 -11.47 -12.97 -27.52
N VAL A 304 -12.31 -11.94 -27.38
CA VAL A 304 -13.01 -11.34 -28.53
C VAL A 304 -12.04 -10.91 -29.63
N ILE A 305 -10.97 -10.18 -29.28
CA ILE A 305 -9.96 -9.72 -30.24
C ILE A 305 -9.24 -10.91 -30.88
N ARG A 306 -8.90 -11.94 -30.11
CA ARG A 306 -8.27 -13.17 -30.61
C ARG A 306 -9.17 -13.87 -31.62
N GLN A 307 -10.46 -14.00 -31.32
CA GLN A 307 -11.45 -14.62 -32.19
C GLN A 307 -11.68 -13.80 -33.46
N VAL A 308 -11.73 -12.46 -33.37
CA VAL A 308 -11.80 -11.59 -34.54
C VAL A 308 -10.56 -11.74 -35.42
N LYS A 309 -9.36 -11.72 -34.84
CA LYS A 309 -8.10 -11.94 -35.57
C LYS A 309 -8.11 -13.29 -36.28
N TYR A 310 -8.47 -14.35 -35.56
CA TYR A 310 -8.58 -15.70 -36.12
C TYR A 310 -9.54 -15.72 -37.31
N LEU A 311 -10.73 -15.13 -37.18
CA LEU A 311 -11.73 -15.04 -38.26
C LEU A 311 -11.27 -14.25 -39.50
N THR A 312 -10.26 -13.41 -39.37
CA THR A 312 -9.68 -12.63 -40.48
C THR A 312 -8.52 -13.33 -41.20
N GLU A 313 -8.10 -14.51 -40.75
CA GLU A 313 -7.07 -15.30 -41.43
C GLU A 313 -7.55 -15.87 -42.77
N GLU A 314 -6.65 -15.96 -43.77
CA GLU A 314 -7.01 -16.37 -45.15
C GLU A 314 -7.45 -17.84 -45.24
N ILE A 315 -6.96 -18.71 -44.35
CA ILE A 315 -7.23 -20.14 -44.33
C ILE A 315 -7.65 -20.53 -42.92
N ILE A 316 -8.94 -20.87 -42.75
CA ILE A 316 -9.56 -21.18 -41.47
C ILE A 316 -10.42 -22.43 -41.63
N ASP A 317 -10.41 -23.33 -40.64
CA ASP A 317 -11.31 -24.47 -40.61
C ASP A 317 -12.79 -24.00 -40.50
N PRO A 318 -13.71 -24.46 -41.36
CA PRO A 318 -15.10 -24.02 -41.35
C PRO A 318 -15.85 -24.27 -40.02
N THR A 319 -15.46 -25.32 -39.29
CA THR A 319 -16.05 -25.69 -38.00
C THR A 319 -15.55 -24.76 -36.92
N GLU A 320 -14.24 -24.51 -36.87
CA GLU A 320 -13.64 -23.55 -35.95
C GLU A 320 -14.17 -22.13 -36.21
N ARG A 321 -14.35 -21.74 -37.47
CA ARG A 321 -15.00 -20.48 -37.86
C ARG A 321 -16.41 -20.34 -37.26
N ALA A 322 -17.20 -21.41 -37.30
CA ALA A 322 -18.56 -21.40 -36.74
C ALA A 322 -18.55 -21.26 -35.21
N PHE A 323 -17.63 -21.95 -34.52
CA PHE A 323 -17.46 -21.81 -33.07
C PHE A 323 -17.00 -20.42 -32.67
N SER A 324 -16.02 -19.84 -33.37
CA SER A 324 -15.55 -18.47 -33.15
C SER A 324 -16.66 -17.44 -33.35
N ALA A 325 -17.47 -17.58 -34.40
CA ALA A 325 -18.59 -16.67 -34.67
C ALA A 325 -19.71 -16.81 -33.62
N LEU A 326 -20.01 -18.03 -33.16
CA LEU A 326 -21.00 -18.28 -32.11
C LEU A 326 -20.54 -17.68 -30.77
N PHE A 327 -19.28 -17.86 -30.41
CA PHE A 327 -18.68 -17.24 -29.21
C PHE A 327 -18.81 -15.72 -29.23
N LEU A 328 -18.48 -15.08 -30.36
CA LEU A 328 -18.62 -13.63 -30.50
C LEU A 328 -20.08 -13.20 -30.36
N TRP A 329 -21.01 -13.92 -30.99
CA TRP A 329 -22.43 -13.64 -30.88
C TRP A 329 -22.93 -13.74 -29.43
N GLU A 330 -22.61 -14.83 -28.72
CA GLU A 330 -22.95 -14.99 -27.30
C GLU A 330 -22.33 -13.90 -26.43
N HIS A 331 -21.06 -13.54 -26.67
CA HIS A 331 -20.41 -12.45 -25.95
C HIS A 331 -21.18 -11.14 -26.14
N PHE A 332 -21.51 -10.76 -27.37
CA PHE A 332 -22.24 -9.52 -27.63
C PHE A 332 -23.70 -9.55 -27.12
N GLU A 333 -24.42 -10.68 -27.21
CA GLU A 333 -25.77 -10.80 -26.67
C GLU A 333 -25.79 -10.66 -25.13
N ASN A 334 -24.84 -11.27 -24.43
CA ASN A 334 -24.74 -11.16 -22.97
C ASN A 334 -24.44 -9.73 -22.48
N HIS A 335 -23.85 -8.87 -23.33
CA HIS A 335 -23.56 -7.47 -23.03
C HIS A 335 -24.64 -6.49 -23.53
N LYS A 336 -25.71 -6.94 -24.20
CA LYS A 336 -26.83 -6.08 -24.61
C LYS A 336 -27.84 -5.77 -23.49
N MET A 337 -27.79 -6.53 -22.40
CA MET A 337 -28.77 -6.50 -21.30
C MET A 337 -28.32 -5.65 -20.09
N ILE A 338 -27.27 -4.85 -20.26
CA ILE A 338 -26.63 -4.01 -19.23
C ILE A 338 -26.70 -2.57 -19.71
#